data_AF-A0A3B9BI86-F1
#
_entry.id   AF-A0A3B9BI86-F1
#
_cell.length_a   1.000
_cell.length_b   1.000
_cell.length_c   1.000
_cell.angle_alpha   90.00
_cell.angle_beta   90.00
_cell.angle_gamma   90.00
#
_symmetry.space_group_name_H-M   'P 1'
#
loop_
_entity.id
_entity.type
_entity.pdbx_description
1 polymer ?
#
loop_
_entity_poly.entity_id
_entity_poly.type
_entity_poly.pdbx_seq_one_letter_code
_entity_poly.pdbx_strand_id
1 'polypeptide(L)'
;MVLLALLSPVFVWSWIDPYDRLVWWLEASPAVIAVILLGATAHRFRFTDLVYILIALHAVLLLVGAHYTYSRMPLFNHLSDMLDLGRNHYDRLGHIFQGFVPAIVARELLLRTSPL
;
A
#
# COMPACT_ATOMS: atom_id res chain seq x y z
N MET A 1 6.34 7.39 13.27
CA MET A 1 7.80 7.59 13.19
C MET A 1 8.50 6.29 12.80
N VAL A 2 8.42 5.22 13.60
CA VAL A 2 9.04 3.91 13.27
C VAL A 2 8.58 3.34 11.91
N LEU A 3 7.27 3.27 11.66
CA LEU A 3 6.73 2.75 10.39
C LEU A 3 7.16 3.55 9.16
N LEU A 4 7.31 4.88 9.28
CA LEU A 4 7.80 5.72 8.18
C LEU A 4 9.27 5.45 7.89
N ALA A 5 10.08 5.25 8.93
CA ALA A 5 11.49 4.85 8.77
C ALA A 5 11.61 3.47 8.09
N LEU A 6 10.71 2.54 8.40
CA LEU A 6 10.66 1.22 7.76
C LEU A 6 10.18 1.27 6.30
N LEU A 7 9.26 2.19 5.97
CA LEU A 7 8.78 2.40 4.59
C LEU A 7 9.81 3.10 3.71
N SER A 8 10.65 3.95 4.29
CA SER A 8 11.67 4.73 3.57
C SER A 8 12.59 3.89 2.66
N PRO A 9 13.22 2.79 3.12
CA PRO A 9 14.05 1.96 2.25
C PRO A 9 13.25 1.29 1.13
N VAL A 10 12.00 0.87 1.40
CA VAL A 10 11.12 0.25 0.38
C VAL A 10 10.76 1.28 -0.69
N PHE A 11 10.48 2.51 -0.29
CA PHE A 11 10.19 3.62 -1.20
C PHE A 11 11.39 3.94 -2.10
N VAL A 12 12.59 4.06 -1.50
CA VAL A 12 13.82 4.32 -2.26
C VAL A 12 14.12 3.18 -3.22
N TRP A 13 14.03 1.93 -2.76
CA TRP A 13 14.22 0.76 -3.61
C TRP A 13 13.22 0.73 -4.78
N SER A 14 11.93 0.98 -4.50
CA SER A 14 10.88 0.99 -5.52
C SER A 14 11.12 2.04 -6.61
N TRP A 15 11.72 3.17 -6.26
CA TRP A 15 12.06 4.26 -7.18
C TRP A 15 13.32 4.00 -8.03
N ILE A 16 14.19 3.08 -7.63
CA ILE A 16 15.40 2.75 -8.39
C ILE A 16 14.99 1.81 -9.52
N ASP A 17 15.18 2.25 -10.77
CA ASP A 17 14.92 1.46 -11.98
C ASP A 17 13.54 0.78 -12.06
N PRO A 18 12.42 1.52 -11.89
CA PRO A 18 11.09 0.95 -12.06
C PRO A 18 10.86 0.63 -13.54
N TYR A 19 10.06 -0.41 -13.79
CA TYR A 19 9.76 -0.86 -15.15
C TYR A 19 9.22 0.25 -16.07
N ASP A 20 8.31 1.08 -15.54
CA ASP A 20 7.81 2.29 -16.22
C ASP A 20 7.57 3.38 -15.17
N ARG A 21 8.17 4.56 -15.35
CA ARG A 21 8.07 5.67 -14.39
C ARG A 21 6.67 6.30 -14.33
N LEU A 22 5.93 6.31 -15.44
CA LEU A 22 4.55 6.83 -15.46
C LEU A 22 3.62 5.89 -14.71
N VAL A 23 3.73 4.59 -14.96
CA VAL A 23 2.98 3.56 -14.22
C VAL A 23 3.34 3.61 -12.75
N TRP A 24 4.63 3.75 -12.43
CA TRP A 24 5.09 3.90 -11.06
C TRP A 24 4.39 5.07 -10.34
N TRP A 25 4.31 6.24 -10.96
CA TRP A 25 3.64 7.40 -10.35
C TRP A 25 2.15 7.15 -10.13
N LEU A 26 1.47 6.52 -11.09
CA LEU A 26 0.05 6.18 -10.95
C LEU A 26 -0.18 5.25 -9.77
N GLU A 27 0.64 4.21 -9.63
CA GLU A 27 0.47 3.18 -8.60
C GLU A 27 1.00 3.61 -7.22
N ALA A 28 2.09 4.37 -7.15
CA ALA A 28 2.70 4.81 -5.90
C ALA A 28 2.05 6.07 -5.31
N SER A 29 1.36 6.88 -6.14
CA SER A 29 0.72 8.13 -5.67
C SER A 29 -0.20 7.96 -4.46
N PRO A 30 -1.04 6.91 -4.33
CA PRO A 30 -1.90 6.75 -3.16
C PRO A 30 -1.09 6.52 -1.88
N ALA A 31 0.03 5.80 -1.96
CA ALA A 31 0.94 5.59 -0.83
C ALA A 31 1.60 6.90 -0.38
N VAL A 32 2.06 7.72 -1.33
CA VAL A 32 2.66 9.03 -1.04
C VAL A 32 1.64 9.97 -0.38
N ILE A 33 0.42 10.03 -0.94
CA ILE A 33 -0.67 10.85 -0.39
C ILE A 33 -1.01 10.40 1.03
N ALA A 34 -1.12 9.09 1.28
CA ALA A 34 -1.39 8.56 2.61
C ALA A 34 -0.31 8.96 3.63
N VAL A 35 0.97 8.87 3.28
CA VAL A 35 2.09 9.28 4.15
C VAL A 35 2.01 10.78 4.49
N ILE A 36 1.76 11.64 3.50
CA ILE A 36 1.64 13.09 3.71
C ILE A 36 0.45 13.39 4.64
N LEU A 37 -0.71 12.80 4.38
CA LEU A 37 -1.90 13.01 5.20
C LEU A 37 -1.70 12.54 6.64
N LEU A 38 -1.11 11.36 6.84
CA LEU A 38 -0.80 10.85 8.17
C LEU A 38 0.20 11.74 8.90
N GLY A 39 1.23 12.25 8.21
CA GLY A 39 2.19 13.20 8.78
C GLY A 39 1.54 14.52 9.19
N ALA A 40 0.71 15.09 8.33
CA ALA A 40 0.02 16.36 8.58
C ALA A 40 -1.04 16.26 9.68
N THR A 41 -1.72 15.11 9.80
CA THR A 41 -2.78 14.90 10.80
C THR A 41 -2.28 14.33 12.11
N ALA A 42 -1.06 13.78 12.19
CA ALA A 42 -0.53 13.10 13.38
C ALA A 42 -0.54 13.94 14.68
N HIS A 43 -0.50 15.27 14.57
CA HIS A 43 -0.58 16.15 15.75
C HIS A 43 -2.01 16.44 16.21
N ARG A 44 -3.00 16.32 15.32
CA ARG A 44 -4.41 16.60 15.62
C ARG A 44 -5.24 15.33 15.86
N PHE A 45 -4.95 14.28 15.11
CA PHE A 45 -5.67 13.02 15.14
C PHE A 45 -4.70 11.86 14.91
N ARG A 46 -4.46 11.07 15.95
CA ARG A 46 -3.60 9.88 15.89
C ARG A 46 -4.47 8.65 15.72
N PHE A 47 -4.28 7.94 14.59
CA PHE A 47 -4.88 6.65 14.37
C PHE A 47 -4.30 5.58 15.33
N THR A 48 -4.97 4.44 15.46
CA THR A 48 -4.44 3.28 16.16
C THR A 48 -3.21 2.72 15.44
N ASP A 49 -2.37 2.03 16.20
CA ASP A 49 -1.22 1.30 15.63
C ASP A 49 -1.67 0.28 14.58
N LEU A 50 -2.86 -0.33 14.74
CA LEU A 50 -3.44 -1.23 13.75
C LEU A 50 -3.66 -0.53 12.40
N VAL A 51 -4.29 0.64 12.38
CA VAL A 51 -4.50 1.41 11.14
C VAL A 51 -3.17 1.82 10.53
N TYR A 52 -2.21 2.28 11.33
CA TYR A 52 -0.88 2.62 10.82
C TYR A 52 -0.17 1.41 10.19
N ILE A 53 -0.25 0.23 10.80
CA ILE A 53 0.30 -1.02 10.24
C ILE A 53 -0.39 -1.37 8.92
N LEU A 54 -1.73 -1.31 8.87
CA LEU A 54 -2.48 -1.62 7.65
C LEU A 54 -2.16 -0.66 6.50
N ILE A 55 -2.05 0.65 6.78
CA ILE A 55 -1.63 1.64 5.78
C ILE A 55 -0.19 1.36 5.32
N ALA A 56 0.72 1.00 6.23
CA ALA A 56 2.09 0.66 5.86
C ALA A 56 2.16 -0.59 4.98
N LEU A 57 1.43 -1.65 5.33
CA LEU A 57 1.33 -2.86 4.51
C LEU A 57 0.76 -2.56 3.12
N HIS A 58 -0.29 -1.73 3.05
CA HIS A 58 -0.86 -1.31 1.77
C HIS A 58 0.13 -0.49 0.94
N ALA A 59 0.86 0.43 1.56
CA ALA A 59 1.89 1.21 0.90
C ALA A 59 3.03 0.32 0.34
N VAL A 60 3.45 -0.71 1.07
CA VAL A 60 4.42 -1.69 0.56
C VAL A 60 3.87 -2.42 -0.66
N LEU A 61 2.62 -2.89 -0.63
CA LEU A 61 1.99 -3.55 -1.79
C LEU A 61 1.97 -2.64 -3.02
N LEU A 62 1.62 -1.37 -2.85
CA LEU A 62 1.63 -0.38 -3.93
C LEU A 62 3.03 -0.11 -4.47
N LEU A 63 4.04 0.03 -3.60
CA LEU A 63 5.42 0.30 -4.01
C LEU A 63 6.07 -0.91 -4.71
N VAL A 64 5.77 -2.12 -4.26
CA VAL A 64 6.22 -3.35 -4.92
C VAL A 64 5.52 -3.52 -6.27
N GLY A 65 4.22 -3.23 -6.34
CA GLY A 65 3.46 -3.17 -7.58
C GLY A 65 4.06 -2.17 -8.56
N ALA A 66 4.33 -0.94 -8.09
CA ALA A 66 4.87 0.15 -8.89
C ALA A 66 6.27 -0.16 -9.46
N HIS A 67 7.12 -0.87 -8.71
CA HIS A 67 8.47 -1.23 -9.15
C HIS A 67 8.46 -2.32 -10.23
N TYR A 68 7.73 -3.41 -10.01
CA TYR A 68 7.70 -4.55 -10.94
C TYR A 68 6.62 -4.46 -12.02
N THR A 69 5.63 -3.57 -11.87
CA THR A 69 4.31 -3.61 -12.53
C THR A 69 3.48 -4.84 -12.09
N TYR A 70 2.20 -4.64 -11.78
CA TYR A 70 1.28 -5.69 -11.30
C TYR A 70 1.28 -6.98 -12.14
N SER A 71 1.56 -6.85 -13.44
CA SER A 71 1.58 -7.97 -14.40
C SER A 71 2.85 -8.82 -14.36
N ARG A 72 3.97 -8.33 -13.79
CA ARG A 72 5.27 -9.02 -13.84
C ARG A 72 5.84 -9.40 -12.49
N MET A 73 5.07 -9.29 -11.41
CA MET A 73 5.59 -9.59 -10.08
C MET A 73 6.08 -11.05 -9.97
N PRO A 74 7.39 -11.29 -9.82
CA PRO A 74 7.99 -12.62 -9.98
C PRO A 74 7.54 -13.62 -8.90
N LEU A 75 7.25 -13.14 -7.68
CA LEU A 75 6.75 -13.97 -6.58
C LEU A 75 5.38 -14.58 -6.89
N PHE A 76 4.44 -13.79 -7.41
CA PHE A 76 3.11 -14.28 -7.74
C PHE A 76 3.07 -15.04 -9.06
N ASN A 77 3.97 -14.74 -10.00
CA ASN A 77 4.17 -15.60 -11.17
C ASN A 77 4.65 -16.99 -10.74
N HIS A 78 5.64 -17.07 -9.84
CA HIS A 78 6.13 -18.36 -9.35
C HIS A 78 5.07 -19.12 -8.55
N LEU A 79 4.27 -18.43 -7.73
CA LEU A 79 3.14 -19.05 -7.01
C LEU A 79 2.04 -19.53 -7.98
N SER A 80 1.75 -18.74 -9.03
CA SER A 80 0.80 -19.11 -10.07
C SER A 80 1.26 -20.34 -10.85
N ASP A 81 2.55 -20.41 -11.21
CA ASP A 81 3.14 -21.55 -11.91
C ASP A 81 3.16 -22.81 -11.01
N MET A 82 3.40 -22.66 -9.70
CA MET A 82 3.37 -23.78 -8.75
C MET A 82 1.94 -24.29 -8.44
N LEU A 83 0.93 -23.42 -8.55
CA LEU A 83 -0.47 -23.73 -8.26
C LEU A 83 -1.33 -23.95 -9.52
N ASP A 84 -0.72 -23.94 -10.71
CA ASP A 84 -1.37 -24.03 -12.03
C ASP A 84 -2.49 -22.97 -12.23
N LEU A 85 -2.36 -21.84 -11.53
CA LEU A 85 -3.27 -20.71 -11.59
C LEU A 85 -2.84 -19.87 -12.80
N GLY A 86 -3.36 -20.18 -13.99
CA GLY A 86 -2.96 -19.61 -15.29
C GLY A 86 -2.97 -18.08 -15.48
N ARG A 87 -3.17 -17.25 -14.43
CA ARG A 87 -2.91 -15.80 -14.41
C ARG A 87 -2.31 -15.36 -13.06
N ASN A 88 -1.47 -14.34 -13.07
CA ASN A 88 -0.97 -13.66 -11.88
C ASN A 88 -2.14 -13.03 -11.08
N HIS A 89 -2.27 -13.40 -9.80
CA HIS A 89 -3.36 -12.97 -8.91
C HIS A 89 -2.99 -11.75 -8.03
N TYR A 90 -1.83 -11.14 -8.23
CA TYR A 90 -1.36 -10.01 -7.42
C TYR A 90 -2.32 -8.81 -7.46
N ASP A 91 -2.94 -8.55 -8.61
CA ASP A 91 -3.96 -7.51 -8.79
C ASP A 91 -5.18 -7.72 -7.87
N ARG A 92 -5.62 -8.97 -7.66
CA ARG A 92 -6.72 -9.27 -6.72
C ARG A 92 -6.32 -8.97 -5.28
N LEU A 93 -5.07 -9.25 -4.89
CA LEU A 93 -4.57 -8.90 -3.57
C LEU A 93 -4.57 -7.37 -3.39
N GLY A 94 -4.10 -6.64 -4.40
CA GLY A 94 -4.17 -5.18 -4.45
C GLY A 94 -5.59 -4.67 -4.23
N HIS A 95 -6.57 -5.20 -4.97
CA HIS A 95 -7.99 -4.84 -4.83
C HIS A 95 -8.58 -5.16 -3.46
N ILE A 96 -8.22 -6.30 -2.85
CA ILE A 96 -8.66 -6.63 -1.49
C ILE A 96 -8.17 -5.57 -0.51
N PHE A 97 -6.89 -5.22 -0.57
CA PHE A 97 -6.33 -4.19 0.31
C PHE A 97 -6.89 -2.80 0.01
N GLN A 98 -7.17 -2.49 -1.27
CA GLN A 98 -7.78 -1.23 -1.69
C GLN A 98 -9.20 -1.04 -1.14
N GLY A 99 -9.95 -2.12 -0.91
CA GLY A 99 -11.24 -2.05 -0.20
C GLY A 99 -11.08 -2.09 1.32
N PHE A 100 -10.26 -3.01 1.82
CA PHE A 100 -10.15 -3.31 3.25
C PHE A 100 -9.49 -2.20 4.06
N VAL A 101 -8.35 -1.68 3.61
CA VAL A 101 -7.59 -0.68 4.38
C VAL A 101 -8.37 0.64 4.50
N PRO A 102 -8.92 1.21 3.42
CA PRO A 102 -9.76 2.40 3.52
C PRO A 102 -11.00 2.19 4.40
N ALA A 103 -11.62 1.01 4.36
CA ALA A 103 -12.76 0.70 5.23
C ALA A 103 -12.40 0.74 6.71
N ILE A 104 -11.24 0.19 7.11
CA ILE A 104 -10.77 0.24 8.51
C ILE A 104 -10.39 1.67 8.92
N VAL A 105 -9.75 2.44 8.04
CA VAL A 105 -9.45 3.86 8.26
C VAL A 105 -10.74 4.66 8.47
N ALA A 106 -11.72 4.49 7.58
CA ALA A 106 -13.02 5.17 7.68
C ALA A 106 -13.76 4.77 8.95
N ARG A 107 -13.77 3.48 9.30
CA ARG A 107 -14.37 2.98 10.54
C ARG A 107 -13.76 3.65 11.77
N GLU A 108 -12.43 3.73 11.86
CA GLU A 108 -11.78 4.36 13.00
C GLU A 108 -12.09 5.86 13.06
N LEU A 109 -12.11 6.54 11.91
CA LEU A 109 -12.46 7.95 11.84
C LEU A 109 -13.89 8.18 12.35
N LEU A 110 -14.87 7.44 11.80
CA LEU A 110 -16.27 7.57 12.19
C LEU A 110 -16.48 7.32 13.69
N LEU A 111 -15.92 6.25 14.25
CA LEU A 111 -16.07 5.94 15.68
C LEU A 111 -15.48 7.01 16.62
N ARG A 112 -14.59 7.88 16.12
CA ARG A 112 -13.90 8.88 16.93
C ARG A 112 -14.35 10.31 16.65
N THR A 113 -15.02 10.56 15.53
CA THR A 113 -15.45 11.92 15.13
C THR A 113 -16.95 12.03 14.87
N SER A 114 -17.69 10.93 14.88
CA SER A 114 -19.14 10.87 14.64
C SER A 114 -19.85 10.33 15.89
N PRO A 115 -21.13 10.68 16.12
CA PRO A 115 -21.95 10.07 17.17
C PRO A 115 -22.39 8.62 16.88
N LEU A 116 -21.69 7.93 15.97
CA LEU A 116 -21.98 6.55 15.54
C LEU A 116 -21.20 5.54 16.38
#